data_AF-A0A7C5VY67-F1
#
_entry.id   AF-A0A7C5VY67-F1
#
_cell.length_a   1.000
_cell.length_b   1.000
_cell.length_c   1.000
_cell.angle_alpha   90.00
_cell.angle_beta   90.00
_cell.angle_gamma   90.00
#
_symmetry.space_group_name_H-M   'P 1'
#
loop_
_entity.id
_entity.type
_entity.pdbx_description
1 polymer ?
#
loop_
_entity_poly.entity_id
_entity_poly.type
_entity_poly.pdbx_seq_one_letter_code
_entity_poly.pdbx_strand_id
1 'polypeptide(L)'
;GVSSFIAAASALKIEYTIPEVTQTIVITRYPGKTPVPEDIKEFMKQKPTIIFFLSASFVEKIVKDLIDSSFPPDFPCAVCYKVSWKDQKIIYGKLSDIASKVREEGISSQALFIISKAFEVKGKRSFVYSKSYSDIVMKRRKS
;
A
#
# COMPACT_ATOMS: atom_id res chain seq x y z
N GLY A 1 3.45 19.85 -2.49
CA GLY A 1 2.56 19.18 -3.46
C GLY A 1 1.95 17.93 -2.85
N VAL A 2 1.01 17.28 -3.54
CA VAL A 2 0.41 15.99 -3.10
C VAL A 2 1.20 14.85 -3.73
N SER A 3 1.78 13.97 -2.92
CA SER A 3 2.48 12.79 -3.43
C SER A 3 1.48 11.72 -3.90
N SER A 4 1.86 10.95 -4.92
CA SER A 4 0.98 9.96 -5.54
C SER A 4 0.51 8.87 -4.57
N PHE A 5 1.28 8.54 -3.52
CA PHE A 5 0.81 7.55 -2.53
C PHE A 5 -0.38 8.07 -1.70
N ILE A 6 -0.45 9.37 -1.42
CA ILE A 6 -1.62 9.97 -0.75
C ILE A 6 -2.81 10.03 -1.71
N ALA A 7 -2.58 10.36 -2.97
CA ALA A 7 -3.61 10.27 -4.00
C ALA A 7 -4.14 8.83 -4.14
N ALA A 8 -3.25 7.83 -4.07
CA ALA A 8 -3.63 6.42 -4.06
C ALA A 8 -4.46 6.05 -2.83
N ALA A 9 -4.08 6.48 -1.62
CA ALA A 9 -4.89 6.23 -0.42
C ALA A 9 -6.33 6.75 -0.59
N SER A 10 -6.47 7.96 -1.13
CA SER A 10 -7.76 8.58 -1.42
C SER A 10 -8.57 7.78 -2.44
N ALA A 11 -7.94 7.39 -3.56
CA ALA A 11 -8.60 6.61 -4.61
C ALA A 11 -8.99 5.20 -4.17
N LEU A 12 -8.15 4.56 -3.34
CA LEU A 12 -8.38 3.26 -2.71
C LEU A 12 -9.39 3.33 -1.54
N LYS A 13 -9.65 4.53 -1.02
CA LYS A 13 -10.48 4.79 0.18
C LYS A 13 -9.97 4.03 1.41
N ILE A 14 -8.65 3.99 1.60
CA ILE A 14 -8.01 3.33 2.74
C ILE A 14 -7.22 4.34 3.59
N GLU A 15 -6.98 3.95 4.84
CA GLU A 15 -5.94 4.53 5.68
C GLU A 15 -4.74 3.57 5.66
N TYR A 16 -3.52 4.09 5.49
CA TYR A 16 -2.32 3.24 5.46
C TYR A 16 -1.88 2.77 6.85
N THR A 17 -2.36 3.44 7.90
CA THR A 17 -2.16 3.07 9.30
C THR A 17 -3.52 2.86 9.95
N ILE A 18 -3.74 1.65 10.44
CA ILE A 18 -4.97 1.21 11.08
C ILE A 18 -4.58 0.52 12.40
N PRO A 19 -5.14 0.95 13.56
CA PRO A 19 -4.87 0.32 14.84
C PRO A 19 -5.05 -1.20 14.77
N GLU A 20 -4.15 -1.95 15.42
CA GLU A 20 -4.15 -3.43 15.47
C GLU A 20 -3.89 -4.14 14.12
N VAL A 21 -3.74 -3.40 13.01
CA VAL A 21 -3.55 -3.97 11.66
C VAL A 21 -2.20 -3.59 11.08
N THR A 22 -1.89 -2.30 11.01
CA THR A 22 -0.62 -1.76 10.49
C THR A 22 -0.40 -0.35 11.03
N GLN A 23 0.79 -0.05 11.52
CA GLN A 23 1.13 1.27 12.09
C GLN A 23 2.33 1.92 11.41
N THR A 24 2.93 1.23 10.45
CA THR A 24 4.15 1.66 9.77
C THR A 24 3.91 1.67 8.27
N ILE A 25 4.36 2.74 7.62
CA ILE A 25 4.33 2.89 6.17
C ILE A 25 5.79 2.93 5.69
N VAL A 26 6.13 2.05 4.77
CA VAL A 26 7.43 2.02 4.10
C VAL A 26 7.22 2.49 2.67
N ILE A 27 7.84 3.63 2.34
CA ILE A 27 7.83 4.18 0.99
C ILE A 27 9.21 3.94 0.40
N THR A 28 9.30 3.13 -0.65
CA THR A 28 10.58 2.72 -1.22
C THR A 28 10.48 2.46 -2.72
N ARG A 29 11.57 2.01 -3.34
CA ARG A 29 11.63 1.53 -4.72
C ARG A 29 12.42 0.22 -4.77
N TYR A 30 12.11 -0.62 -5.75
CA TYR A 30 12.89 -1.82 -6.01
C TYR A 30 14.28 -1.46 -6.58
N PRO A 31 15.36 -2.17 -6.18
CA PRO A 31 16.66 -1.98 -6.80
C PRO A 31 16.62 -2.40 -8.28
N GLY A 32 16.74 -1.41 -9.16
CA GLY A 32 16.96 -1.62 -10.60
C GLY A 32 18.44 -1.64 -10.92
N LYS A 33 18.85 -0.89 -11.95
CA LYS A 33 20.27 -0.66 -12.27
C LYS A 33 20.98 0.19 -11.21
N THR A 34 20.25 1.12 -10.59
CA THR A 34 20.75 1.96 -9.52
C THR A 34 20.46 1.28 -8.18
N PRO A 35 21.49 0.94 -7.40
CA PRO A 35 21.30 0.30 -6.10
C PRO A 35 20.48 1.20 -5.16
N VAL A 36 19.93 0.60 -4.12
CA VAL A 36 19.37 1.31 -2.96
C VAL A 36 20.29 1.04 -1.76
N PRO A 37 20.55 2.02 -0.90
CA PRO A 37 21.38 1.81 0.29
C PRO A 37 20.68 0.97 1.37
N GLU A 38 19.35 0.92 1.39
CA GLU A 38 18.57 0.20 2.40
C GLU A 38 18.35 -1.28 2.06
N ASP A 39 18.39 -2.16 3.07
CA ASP A 39 17.95 -3.55 2.90
C ASP A 39 16.42 -3.65 3.03
N ILE A 40 15.75 -3.73 1.88
CA ILE A 40 14.29 -3.82 1.80
C ILE A 40 13.77 -5.04 2.57
N LYS A 41 14.55 -6.14 2.66
CA LYS A 41 14.12 -7.36 3.35
C LYS A 41 13.94 -7.14 4.85
N GLU A 42 14.69 -6.22 5.46
CA GLU A 42 14.52 -5.91 6.88
C GLU A 42 13.13 -5.31 7.17
N PHE A 43 12.66 -4.41 6.29
CA PHE A 43 11.34 -3.83 6.42
C PHE A 43 10.22 -4.85 6.21
N MET A 44 10.43 -5.84 5.33
CA MET A 44 9.46 -6.88 5.02
C MET A 44 9.13 -7.78 6.22
N LYS A 45 10.07 -8.00 7.16
CA LYS A 45 9.89 -8.91 8.31
C LYS A 45 8.63 -8.60 9.13
N GLN A 46 8.34 -7.32 9.34
CA GLN A 46 7.20 -6.86 10.17
C GLN A 46 5.89 -6.74 9.38
N LYS A 47 5.90 -7.01 8.07
CA LYS A 47 4.75 -6.90 7.16
C LYS A 47 4.00 -5.56 7.28
N PRO A 48 4.71 -4.40 7.26
CA PRO A 48 4.07 -3.10 7.31
C PRO A 48 3.27 -2.83 6.02
N THR A 49 2.61 -1.68 5.94
CA THR A 49 2.17 -1.15 4.65
C THR A 49 3.40 -0.79 3.83
N ILE A 50 3.63 -1.44 2.69
CA ILE A 50 4.77 -1.17 1.80
C ILE A 50 4.24 -0.58 0.49
N ILE A 51 4.89 0.50 0.03
CA ILE A 51 4.54 1.21 -1.19
C ILE A 51 5.79 1.31 -2.05
N PHE A 52 5.80 0.58 -3.16
CA PHE A 52 6.88 0.64 -4.15
C PHE A 52 6.59 1.69 -5.22
N PHE A 53 7.44 2.70 -5.27
CA PHE A 53 7.54 3.69 -6.33
C PHE A 53 8.46 3.20 -7.44
N LEU A 54 8.23 3.67 -8.67
CA LEU A 54 9.12 3.42 -9.83
C LEU A 54 9.42 1.93 -10.08
N SER A 55 8.51 1.05 -9.66
CA SER A 55 8.79 -0.39 -9.62
C SER A 55 7.75 -1.26 -10.32
N ALA A 56 6.89 -0.67 -11.15
CA ALA A 56 5.82 -1.37 -11.85
C ALA A 56 6.33 -2.53 -12.74
N SER A 57 7.47 -2.34 -13.40
CA SER A 57 8.13 -3.39 -14.20
C SER A 57 8.78 -4.51 -13.37
N PHE A 58 8.85 -4.36 -12.04
CA PHE A 58 9.47 -5.31 -11.13
C PHE A 58 8.46 -6.09 -10.28
N VAL A 59 7.15 -5.98 -10.58
CA VAL A 59 6.08 -6.60 -9.76
C VAL A 59 6.33 -8.09 -9.51
N GLU A 60 6.72 -8.86 -10.53
CA GLU A 60 7.04 -10.30 -10.37
C GLU A 60 8.18 -10.55 -9.38
N LYS A 61 9.26 -9.76 -9.47
CA LYS A 61 10.42 -9.90 -8.57
C LYS A 61 10.07 -9.47 -7.15
N ILE A 62 9.33 -8.37 -7.00
CA ILE A 62 8.83 -7.92 -5.69
C ILE A 62 7.97 -8.98 -5.04
N VAL A 63 7.01 -9.56 -5.78
CA VAL A 63 6.14 -10.63 -5.29
C VAL A 63 6.98 -11.80 -4.80
N LYS A 64 7.96 -12.25 -5.60
CA LYS A 64 8.86 -13.34 -5.21
C LYS A 64 9.62 -13.01 -3.93
N ASP A 65 10.24 -11.83 -3.84
CA ASP A 65 11.02 -11.43 -2.68
C ASP A 65 10.17 -11.30 -1.40
N LEU A 66 8.91 -10.86 -1.53
CA LEU A 66 7.94 -10.81 -0.43
C LEU A 66 7.57 -12.21 0.05
N ILE A 67 7.30 -13.15 -0.86
CA ILE A 67 6.98 -14.54 -0.53
C ILE A 67 8.18 -15.22 0.14
N ASP A 68 9.38 -15.03 -0.41
CA ASP A 68 10.64 -15.50 0.18
C ASP A 68 10.89 -14.88 1.57
N SER A 69 10.36 -13.68 1.81
CA SER A 69 10.35 -12.99 3.12
C SER A 69 9.13 -13.35 4.00
N SER A 70 8.52 -14.52 3.76
CA SER A 70 7.42 -15.08 4.54
C SER A 70 6.11 -14.26 4.52
N PHE A 71 5.85 -13.50 3.45
CA PHE A 71 4.47 -13.05 3.18
C PHE A 71 3.66 -14.23 2.65
N PRO A 72 2.41 -14.43 3.13
CA PRO A 72 1.57 -15.48 2.58
C PRO A 72 1.16 -15.13 1.14
N PRO A 73 1.01 -16.12 0.24
CA PRO A 73 0.64 -15.86 -1.16
C PRO A 73 -0.69 -15.12 -1.31
N ASP A 74 -1.60 -15.27 -0.35
CA ASP A 74 -2.88 -14.60 -0.34
C ASP A 74 -2.86 -13.18 0.25
N PHE A 75 -1.69 -12.67 0.63
CA PHE A 75 -1.56 -11.34 1.22
C PHE A 75 -2.07 -10.26 0.27
N PRO A 76 -2.92 -9.33 0.75
CA PRO A 76 -3.61 -8.38 -0.10
C PRO A 76 -2.67 -7.26 -0.61
N CYS A 77 -2.86 -6.90 -1.87
CA CYS A 77 -2.11 -5.85 -2.53
C CYS A 77 -2.91 -5.16 -3.64
N ALA A 78 -2.44 -4.00 -4.09
CA ALA A 78 -3.00 -3.29 -5.22
C ALA A 78 -1.94 -2.58 -6.05
N VAL A 79 -2.17 -2.49 -7.37
CA VAL A 79 -1.40 -1.62 -8.26
C VAL A 79 -2.25 -0.43 -8.68
N CYS A 80 -1.78 0.77 -8.38
CA CYS A 80 -2.44 2.04 -8.72
C CYS A 80 -1.69 2.71 -9.86
N TYR A 81 -2.20 2.58 -11.08
CA TYR A 81 -1.66 3.16 -12.30
C TYR A 81 -2.23 4.55 -12.56
N LYS A 82 -1.34 5.53 -12.82
CA LYS A 82 -1.70 6.93 -13.11
C LYS A 82 -2.76 7.50 -12.16
N VAL A 83 -2.62 7.22 -10.87
CA VAL A 83 -3.60 7.68 -9.89
C VAL A 83 -3.81 9.19 -9.99
N SER A 84 -5.06 9.64 -9.86
CA SER A 84 -5.56 11.01 -10.09
C SER A 84 -5.69 11.45 -11.56
N TRP A 85 -5.31 10.63 -12.54
CA TRP A 85 -5.52 10.92 -13.95
C TRP A 85 -6.89 10.42 -14.42
N LYS A 86 -7.35 10.90 -15.58
CA LYS A 86 -8.63 10.45 -16.17
C LYS A 86 -8.62 8.97 -16.53
N ASP A 87 -7.47 8.44 -16.94
CA ASP A 87 -7.23 7.05 -17.34
C ASP A 87 -6.65 6.21 -16.20
N GLN A 88 -6.84 6.62 -14.94
CA GLN A 88 -6.35 5.85 -13.80
C GLN A 88 -6.91 4.43 -13.79
N LYS A 89 -6.10 3.47 -13.34
CA LYS A 89 -6.54 2.09 -13.12
C LYS A 89 -6.08 1.63 -11.74
N ILE A 90 -6.95 0.92 -11.04
CA ILE A 90 -6.63 0.27 -9.76
C ILE A 90 -6.88 -1.22 -9.92
N ILE A 91 -5.82 -1.99 -9.77
CA ILE A 91 -5.85 -3.45 -9.87
C ILE A 91 -5.68 -4.00 -8.46
N TYR A 92 -6.74 -4.62 -7.93
CA TYR A 92 -6.69 -5.33 -6.65
C TYR A 92 -6.33 -6.79 -6.86
N GLY A 93 -5.58 -7.34 -5.92
CA GLY A 93 -5.20 -8.73 -5.96
C GLY A 93 -4.53 -9.21 -4.70
N LYS A 94 -3.94 -10.39 -4.84
CA LYS A 94 -3.11 -11.05 -3.85
C LYS A 94 -1.71 -11.19 -4.43
N LEU A 95 -0.70 -11.41 -3.60
CA LEU A 95 0.66 -11.66 -4.10
C LEU A 95 0.69 -12.81 -5.12
N SER A 96 -0.16 -13.82 -4.97
CA SER A 96 -0.28 -14.96 -5.88
C SER A 96 -0.79 -14.62 -7.29
N ASP A 97 -1.52 -13.51 -7.49
CA ASP A 97 -2.21 -13.23 -8.76
C ASP A 97 -1.90 -11.85 -9.38
N ILE A 98 -1.39 -10.90 -8.58
CA ILE A 98 -1.29 -9.50 -8.98
C ILE A 98 -0.36 -9.31 -10.18
N ALA A 99 0.71 -10.10 -10.28
CA ALA A 99 1.64 -10.02 -11.40
C ALA A 99 0.97 -10.35 -12.74
N SER A 100 0.08 -11.36 -12.78
CA SER A 100 -0.65 -11.70 -14.01
C SER A 100 -1.60 -10.58 -14.39
N LYS A 101 -2.40 -10.10 -13.43
CA LYS A 101 -3.37 -9.03 -13.65
C LYS A 101 -2.72 -7.75 -14.19
N VAL A 102 -1.56 -7.38 -13.63
CA VAL A 102 -0.80 -6.20 -14.08
C VAL A 102 -0.27 -6.40 -15.50
N ARG A 103 0.17 -7.61 -15.85
CA ARG A 103 0.65 -7.95 -17.19
C ARG A 103 -0.47 -7.89 -18.23
N GLU A 104 -1.64 -8.44 -17.91
CA GLU A 104 -2.85 -8.40 -18.76
C GLU A 104 -3.27 -6.97 -19.08
N GLU A 105 -3.10 -6.04 -18.13
CA GLU A 105 -3.38 -4.62 -18.30
C GLU A 105 -2.27 -3.82 -19.01
N GLY A 106 -1.13 -4.45 -19.32
CA GLY A 106 -0.01 -3.81 -20.01
C GLY A 106 0.71 -2.73 -19.19
N ILE A 107 0.64 -2.79 -17.86
CA ILE A 107 1.20 -1.75 -16.99
C ILE A 107 2.65 -2.07 -16.64
N SER A 108 3.58 -1.26 -17.13
CA SER A 108 5.02 -1.41 -16.88
C SER A 108 5.67 -0.18 -16.23
N SER A 109 4.94 0.94 -16.10
CA SER A 109 5.44 2.19 -15.54
C SER A 109 4.31 3.03 -14.94
N GLN A 110 4.65 4.16 -14.30
CA GLN A 110 3.68 5.12 -13.75
C GLN A 110 2.65 4.51 -12.79
N ALA A 111 3.04 3.46 -12.07
CA ALA A 111 2.19 2.81 -11.09
C ALA A 111 2.88 2.69 -9.73
N LEU A 112 2.06 2.72 -8.69
CA LEU A 112 2.45 2.35 -7.33
C LEU A 112 2.02 0.92 -7.07
N PHE A 113 2.91 0.11 -6.51
CA PHE A 113 2.55 -1.21 -5.99
C PHE A 113 2.47 -1.15 -4.46
N ILE A 114 1.28 -1.40 -3.94
CA ILE A 114 0.93 -1.24 -2.52
C ILE A 114 0.61 -2.61 -1.95
N ILE A 115 1.29 -2.98 -0.87
CA ILE A 115 1.13 -4.25 -0.16
C ILE A 115 0.72 -3.90 1.26
N SER A 116 -0.50 -4.27 1.67
CA SER A 116 -1.00 -3.90 3.00
C SER A 116 -2.22 -4.69 3.43
N LYS A 117 -2.22 -5.17 4.68
CA LYS A 117 -3.43 -5.72 5.33
C LYS A 117 -4.57 -4.71 5.44
N ALA A 118 -4.32 -3.40 5.26
CA ALA A 118 -5.36 -2.38 5.28
C ALA A 118 -6.48 -2.65 4.25
N PHE A 119 -6.20 -3.36 3.16
CA PHE A 119 -7.20 -3.76 2.17
C PHE A 119 -8.27 -4.73 2.69
N GLU A 120 -8.00 -5.47 3.77
CA GLU A 120 -8.95 -6.40 4.38
C GLU A 120 -9.88 -5.70 5.39
N VAL A 121 -9.53 -4.48 5.81
CA VAL A 121 -10.27 -3.76 6.83
C VAL A 121 -11.52 -3.12 6.21
N LYS A 122 -12.66 -3.79 6.40
CA LYS A 122 -13.97 -3.20 6.11
C LYS A 122 -14.44 -2.37 7.31
N GLY A 123 -14.55 -1.05 7.14
CA GLY A 123 -15.34 -0.20 8.04
C GLY A 123 -14.70 0.23 9.37
N LYS A 124 -13.51 -0.25 9.77
CA LYS A 124 -12.77 0.33 10.91
C LYS A 124 -11.93 1.52 10.43
N ARG A 125 -12.49 2.73 10.53
CA ARG A 125 -11.72 3.99 10.43
C ARG A 125 -10.84 4.15 11.68
N SER A 126 -9.77 4.92 11.59
CA SER A 126 -8.93 5.24 12.76
C SER A 126 -9.76 5.75 13.94
N PHE A 127 -9.25 5.54 15.16
CA PHE A 127 -9.93 5.92 16.41
C PHE A 127 -10.38 7.39 16.42
N VAL A 128 -9.63 8.28 15.75
CA VAL A 128 -9.97 9.71 15.56
C VAL A 128 -11.33 9.92 14.88
N TYR A 129 -11.74 9.01 13.99
CA TYR A 129 -13.04 9.04 13.31
C TYR A 129 -14.09 8.14 13.99
N SER A 130 -13.77 7.56 15.15
CA SER A 130 -14.77 6.86 15.95
C SER A 130 -15.73 7.86 16.59
N LYS A 131 -17.00 7.43 16.79
CA LYS A 131 -18.02 8.21 17.51
C LYS A 131 -17.50 8.61 18.91
N SER A 132 -16.77 7.70 19.55
CA SER A 132 -16.16 7.89 20.87
C SER A 132 -15.09 9.00 20.91
N TYR A 133 -14.24 9.14 19.89
CA TYR A 133 -13.27 10.23 19.84
C TYR A 133 -13.93 11.61 19.64
N SER A 134 -15.00 11.68 18.84
CA SER A 134 -15.77 12.92 18.68
C SER A 134 -16.33 13.41 20.03
N ASP A 135 -16.79 12.49 20.87
CA ASP A 135 -17.33 12.79 22.20
C ASP A 135 -16.23 13.28 23.18
N ILE A 136 -15.01 12.70 23.08
CA ILE A 136 -13.85 13.13 23.89
C ILE A 136 -13.38 14.53 23.51
N VAL A 137 -13.30 14.83 22.21
CA VAL A 137 -12.89 16.17 21.71
C VAL A 137 -13.93 17.23 22.05
N MET A 138 -15.23 16.91 21.95
CA MET A 138 -16.32 17.82 22.35
C MET A 138 -16.30 18.15 23.84
N LYS A 139 -15.98 17.17 24.72
CA LYS A 139 -15.86 17.40 26.17
C LYS A 139 -14.68 18.29 26.53
N ARG A 140 -13.52 18.12 25.88
CA ARG A 140 -12.32 18.95 26.13
C ARG A 140 -12.43 20.39 25.65
N ARG A 141 -13.34 20.71 24.73
CA ARG A 141 -13.60 22.08 24.28
C ARG A 141 -14.54 22.88 25.21
N LYS A 142 -15.13 22.23 26.21
CA LYS A 142 -16.09 22.83 27.16
C LYS A 142 -15.52 22.96 28.60
N SER A 143 -14.24 22.67 28.79
CA SER A 143 -13.47 22.91 30.03
C SER A 143 -12.43 23.98 29.79
#